data_AF-A0A7U4JAB5-F1
#
_entry.id   AF-A0A7U4JAB5-F1
#
_cell.length_a   1.000
_cell.length_b   1.000
_cell.length_c   1.000
_cell.angle_alpha   90.00
_cell.angle_beta   90.00
_cell.angle_gamma   90.00
#
_symmetry.space_group_name_H-M   'P 1'
#
loop_
_entity.id
_entity.type
_entity.pdbx_description
1 polymer ?
#
loop_
_entity_poly.entity_id
_entity_poly.type
_entity_poly.pdbx_seq_one_letter_code
_entity_poly.pdbx_strand_id
1 'polypeptide(L)'
;MTPNQSQALDFVRERITKAGFAPTLKEIAEQVGVSEPGARRIVEALAAQGYLQRKPGMTRGIELPGSDLRVVDSAALCAELKRRGEWPVAERRGASDGGDCGAFGCRDAAVHDGFCGHHWGLIPPGVLRSLQERARWLHEEPTIASRRAYMQVYQMVRDMLHSTWRR
;
A
#
# COMPACT_ATOMS: atom_id res chain seq x y z
N MET A 1 24.56 -10.83 -25.95
CA MET A 1 23.08 -10.73 -26.00
C MET A 1 22.66 -10.64 -27.46
N THR A 2 21.67 -11.40 -27.90
CA THR A 2 21.19 -11.39 -29.31
C THR A 2 20.14 -10.29 -29.53
N PRO A 3 19.85 -9.88 -30.78
CA PRO A 3 18.79 -8.88 -31.06
C PRO A 3 17.43 -9.29 -30.48
N ASN A 4 17.05 -10.56 -30.67
CA ASN A 4 15.81 -11.11 -30.15
C ASN A 4 15.78 -11.16 -28.61
N GLN A 5 16.93 -11.38 -27.96
CA GLN A 5 17.05 -11.30 -26.49
C GLN A 5 16.86 -9.88 -25.97
N SER A 6 17.48 -8.89 -26.63
CA SER A 6 17.30 -7.47 -26.25
C SER A 6 15.84 -7.06 -26.41
N GLN A 7 15.24 -7.35 -27.57
CA GLN A 7 13.85 -7.02 -27.85
C GLN A 7 12.87 -7.66 -26.85
N ALA A 8 13.10 -8.92 -26.49
CA ALA A 8 12.32 -9.61 -25.46
C ALA A 8 12.48 -8.95 -24.08
N LEU A 9 13.71 -8.61 -23.69
CA LEU A 9 13.99 -7.98 -22.40
C LEU A 9 13.37 -6.57 -22.30
N ASP A 10 13.48 -5.78 -23.35
CA ASP A 10 12.92 -4.43 -23.41
C ASP A 10 11.39 -4.47 -23.37
N PHE A 11 10.77 -5.41 -24.08
CA PHE A 11 9.33 -5.65 -24.00
C PHE A 11 8.88 -6.03 -22.58
N VAL A 12 9.60 -6.94 -21.92
CA VAL A 12 9.28 -7.34 -20.54
C VAL A 12 9.36 -6.12 -19.60
N ARG A 13 10.42 -5.31 -19.70
CA ARG A 13 10.59 -4.09 -18.90
C ARG A 13 9.47 -3.09 -19.11
N GLU A 14 9.13 -2.84 -20.38
CA GLU A 14 8.06 -1.91 -20.74
C GLU A 14 6.71 -2.38 -20.19
N ARG A 15 6.38 -3.67 -20.34
CA ARG A 15 5.12 -4.25 -19.85
C ARG A 15 4.99 -4.17 -18.33
N ILE A 16 6.06 -4.48 -17.60
CA ILE A 16 6.08 -4.34 -16.13
C ILE A 16 5.88 -2.86 -15.74
N THR A 17 6.56 -1.94 -16.41
CA THR A 17 6.49 -0.51 -16.08
C THR A 17 5.14 0.12 -16.42
N LYS A 18 4.54 -0.21 -17.57
CA LYS A 18 3.30 0.41 -18.06
C LYS A 18 2.04 -0.28 -17.55
N ALA A 19 2.03 -1.62 -17.50
CA ALA A 19 0.84 -2.40 -17.14
C ALA A 19 0.87 -2.94 -15.71
N GLY A 20 2.03 -2.95 -15.06
CA GLY A 20 2.20 -3.46 -13.69
C GLY A 20 2.31 -4.98 -13.59
N PHE A 21 2.37 -5.71 -14.72
CA PHE A 21 2.53 -7.16 -14.74
C PHE A 21 3.41 -7.63 -15.90
N ALA A 22 4.11 -8.74 -15.68
CA ALA A 22 4.97 -9.34 -16.70
C ALA A 22 4.14 -9.96 -17.84
N PRO A 23 4.64 -9.88 -19.09
CA PRO A 23 4.00 -10.52 -20.22
C PRO A 23 4.15 -12.05 -20.15
N THR A 24 3.26 -12.74 -20.83
CA THR A 24 3.29 -14.19 -21.02
C THR A 24 4.27 -14.60 -22.11
N LEU A 25 4.65 -15.88 -22.16
CA LEU A 25 5.49 -16.41 -23.25
C LEU A 25 4.87 -16.22 -24.63
N LYS A 26 3.53 -16.28 -24.73
CA LYS A 26 2.79 -16.04 -25.96
C LYS A 26 2.90 -14.59 -26.42
N GLU A 27 2.70 -13.64 -25.50
CA GLU A 27 2.86 -12.20 -25.80
C GLU A 27 4.31 -11.87 -26.19
N ILE A 28 5.31 -12.49 -25.56
CA ILE A 28 6.72 -12.31 -25.92
C ILE A 28 6.99 -12.89 -27.32
N ALA A 29 6.43 -14.05 -27.62
CA ALA A 29 6.56 -14.70 -28.93
C ALA A 29 5.98 -13.82 -30.04
N GLU A 30 4.78 -13.28 -29.84
CA GLU A 30 4.11 -12.35 -30.74
C GLU A 30 4.94 -11.07 -30.95
N GLN A 31 5.47 -10.49 -29.87
CA GLN A 31 6.25 -9.25 -29.96
C GLN A 31 7.60 -9.42 -30.69
N VAL A 32 8.28 -10.55 -30.48
CA VAL A 32 9.61 -10.80 -31.06
C VAL A 32 9.49 -11.46 -32.44
N GLY A 33 8.31 -11.96 -32.82
CA GLY A 33 8.09 -12.65 -34.10
C GLY A 33 8.66 -14.07 -34.10
N VAL A 34 8.59 -14.77 -32.96
CA VAL A 34 9.05 -16.16 -32.81
C VAL A 34 7.91 -17.06 -32.37
N SER A 35 8.12 -18.38 -32.39
CA SER A 35 7.17 -19.33 -31.80
C SER A 35 7.25 -19.32 -30.27
N GLU A 36 6.18 -19.75 -29.59
CA GLU A 36 6.15 -19.82 -28.12
C GLU A 36 7.31 -20.67 -27.52
N PRO A 37 7.71 -21.82 -28.10
CA PRO A 37 8.91 -22.53 -27.68
C PRO A 37 10.20 -21.73 -27.92
N GLY A 38 10.25 -20.90 -28.96
CA GLY A 38 11.35 -19.97 -29.23
C GLY A 38 11.46 -18.88 -28.16
N ALA A 39 10.35 -18.24 -27.82
CA ALA A 39 10.28 -17.27 -26.73
C ALA A 39 10.71 -17.88 -25.38
N ARG A 40 10.29 -19.12 -25.10
CA ARG A 40 10.73 -19.87 -23.92
C ARG A 40 12.25 -19.99 -23.84
N ARG A 41 12.91 -20.38 -24.93
CA ARG A 41 14.38 -20.48 -24.99
C ARG A 41 15.06 -19.13 -24.80
N ILE A 42 14.49 -18.06 -25.36
CA ILE A 42 15.00 -16.69 -25.19
C ILE A 42 14.93 -16.28 -23.71
N VAL A 43 13.77 -16.49 -23.07
CA VAL A 43 13.58 -16.19 -21.65
C VAL A 43 14.50 -17.02 -20.77
N GLU A 44 14.68 -18.32 -21.07
CA GLU A 44 15.62 -19.19 -20.35
C GLU A 44 17.07 -18.72 -20.49
N ALA A 45 17.48 -18.29 -21.68
CA ALA A 45 18.82 -17.72 -21.90
C ALA A 45 19.02 -16.40 -21.14
N LEU A 46 18.02 -15.51 -21.15
CA LEU A 46 18.04 -14.26 -20.37
C LEU A 46 18.08 -14.53 -18.86
N ALA A 47 17.38 -15.58 -18.40
CA ALA A 47 17.40 -15.99 -17.01
C ALA A 47 18.75 -16.57 -16.59
N ALA A 48 19.36 -17.40 -17.43
CA ALA A 48 20.71 -17.93 -17.21
C ALA A 48 21.77 -16.81 -17.16
N GLN A 49 21.57 -15.73 -17.92
CA GLN A 49 22.41 -14.54 -17.89
C GLN A 49 22.11 -13.58 -16.73
N GLY A 50 21.07 -13.86 -15.93
CA GLY A 50 20.68 -13.04 -14.80
C GLY A 50 19.93 -11.76 -15.16
N TYR A 51 19.43 -11.60 -16.39
CA TYR A 51 18.61 -10.46 -16.80
C TYR A 51 17.13 -10.61 -16.45
N LEU A 52 16.66 -11.86 -16.28
CA LEU A 52 15.30 -12.21 -15.90
C LEU A 52 15.32 -13.30 -14.82
N GLN A 53 14.22 -13.45 -14.10
CA GLN A 53 13.95 -14.60 -13.23
C GLN A 53 12.64 -15.25 -13.64
N ARG A 54 12.58 -16.59 -13.57
CA ARG A 54 11.38 -17.35 -13.91
C ARG A 54 10.85 -18.11 -12.69
N LYS A 55 9.58 -17.89 -12.39
CA LYS A 55 8.80 -18.64 -11.40
C LYS A 55 8.06 -19.78 -12.10
N PRO A 56 8.47 -21.06 -11.88
CA PRO A 56 7.78 -22.20 -12.48
C PRO A 56 6.33 -22.28 -11.96
N GLY A 57 5.42 -22.77 -12.81
CA GLY A 57 4.00 -22.95 -12.45
C GLY A 57 3.12 -21.69 -12.54
N MET A 58 3.67 -20.53 -12.94
CA MET A 58 2.91 -19.29 -13.12
C MET A 58 2.87 -18.84 -14.58
N THR A 59 1.67 -18.55 -15.09
CA THR A 59 1.46 -18.05 -16.47
C THR A 59 2.19 -16.74 -16.74
N ARG A 60 2.30 -15.87 -15.72
CA ARG A 60 3.04 -14.59 -15.73
C ARG A 60 4.23 -14.62 -14.77
N GLY A 61 4.90 -15.76 -14.66
CA GLY A 61 6.02 -15.96 -13.74
C GLY A 61 7.36 -15.41 -14.24
N ILE A 62 7.41 -14.27 -14.93
CA ILE A 62 8.66 -13.65 -15.36
C ILE A 62 8.89 -12.40 -14.51
N GLU A 63 10.09 -12.24 -13.94
CA GLU A 63 10.42 -11.13 -13.04
C GLU A 63 11.75 -10.48 -13.43
N LEU A 64 11.90 -9.20 -13.10
CA LEU A 64 13.17 -8.50 -13.22
C LEU A 64 14.00 -8.74 -11.95
N PRO A 65 15.30 -9.02 -12.07
CA PRO A 65 16.19 -9.09 -10.91
C PRO A 65 16.13 -7.78 -10.11
N GLY A 66 15.98 -7.87 -8.79
CA GLY A 66 15.92 -6.69 -7.92
C GLY A 66 14.59 -5.92 -7.95
N SER A 67 13.57 -6.39 -8.69
CA SER A 67 12.21 -5.81 -8.61
C SER A 67 11.38 -6.37 -7.46
N ASP A 68 11.96 -7.21 -6.59
CA ASP A 68 11.28 -7.63 -5.38
C ASP A 68 11.24 -6.47 -4.38
N LEU A 69 10.16 -5.71 -4.45
CA LEU A 69 9.89 -4.63 -3.52
C LEU A 69 9.81 -5.10 -2.06
N ARG A 70 9.68 -6.41 -1.79
CA ARG A 70 9.74 -6.96 -0.42
C ARG A 70 11.14 -6.94 0.17
N VAL A 71 12.18 -6.83 -0.66
CA VAL A 71 13.57 -6.68 -0.21
C VAL A 71 13.86 -5.23 0.21
N VAL A 72 13.00 -4.29 -0.17
CA VAL A 72 13.10 -2.90 0.29
C VAL A 72 12.61 -2.86 1.73
N ASP A 73 13.50 -2.44 2.65
CA ASP A 73 13.14 -2.23 4.04
C ASP A 73 11.98 -1.23 4.15
N SER A 74 10.86 -1.70 4.69
CA SER A 74 9.64 -0.90 4.81
C SER A 74 9.85 0.36 5.64
N ALA A 75 10.77 0.36 6.62
CA ALA A 75 11.07 1.54 7.42
C ALA A 75 11.89 2.56 6.61
N ALA A 76 12.84 2.10 5.80
CA ALA A 76 13.59 2.95 4.86
C ALA A 76 12.67 3.57 3.80
N LEU A 77 11.75 2.80 3.24
CA LEU A 77 10.75 3.30 2.28
C LEU A 77 9.82 4.33 2.94
N CYS A 78 9.31 4.05 4.14
CA CYS A 78 8.50 5.00 4.90
C CYS A 78 9.27 6.30 5.22
N ALA A 79 10.56 6.20 5.56
CA ALA A 79 11.42 7.35 5.83
C ALA A 79 11.65 8.20 4.56
N GLU A 80 11.85 7.56 3.41
CA GLU A 80 11.97 8.22 2.12
C GLU A 80 10.70 8.98 1.74
N LEU A 81 9.54 8.34 1.85
CA LEU A 81 8.24 8.95 1.56
C LEU A 81 7.98 10.16 2.48
N LYS A 82 8.25 10.01 3.79
CA LYS A 82 8.20 11.13 4.75
C LYS A 82 9.12 12.29 4.35
N ARG A 83 10.35 12.01 3.90
CA ARG A 83 11.30 13.05 3.45
C ARG A 83 10.77 13.81 2.23
N ARG A 84 10.06 13.12 1.32
CA ARG A 84 9.44 13.70 0.11
C ARG A 84 8.13 14.44 0.40
N GLY A 85 7.63 14.39 1.64
CA GLY A 85 6.31 14.91 1.98
C GLY A 85 5.15 14.06 1.45
N GLU A 86 5.44 12.84 0.99
CA GLU A 86 4.47 11.85 0.56
C GLU A 86 4.08 10.97 1.75
N TRP A 87 2.80 10.92 2.09
CA TRP A 87 2.33 10.02 3.15
C TRP A 87 1.95 8.67 2.53
N PRO A 88 2.57 7.54 2.95
CA PRO A 88 2.18 6.24 2.42
C PRO A 88 0.68 6.01 2.66
N VAL A 89 -0.06 5.81 1.57
CA VAL A 89 -1.52 5.56 1.57
C VAL A 89 -1.85 4.18 2.14
N ALA A 90 -0.85 3.38 2.50
CA ALA A 90 -0.98 2.04 3.02
C ALA A 90 -0.85 1.99 4.56
N GLU A 91 -1.81 2.60 5.24
CA GLU A 91 -2.28 2.03 6.50
C GLU A 91 -3.79 1.90 6.39
N ARG A 92 -4.18 0.89 5.61
CA ARG A 92 -5.52 0.34 5.61
C ARG A 92 -5.72 -0.36 6.96
N ARG A 93 -6.01 0.43 7.99
CA ARG A 93 -6.84 0.03 9.13
C ARG A 93 -8.07 0.94 9.12
N GLY A 94 -8.92 0.71 8.12
CA GLY A 94 -10.33 1.03 8.25
C GLY A 94 -10.96 -0.05 9.12
N ALA A 95 -11.81 0.37 10.05
CA ALA A 95 -12.75 -0.43 10.83
C ALA A 95 -12.15 -1.39 11.89
N SER A 96 -12.27 -0.97 13.16
CA SER A 96 -12.86 -1.75 14.26
C SER A 96 -12.27 -3.11 14.69
N ASP A 97 -11.02 -3.45 14.41
CA ASP A 97 -10.34 -4.56 15.09
C ASP A 97 -9.39 -4.05 16.19
N GLY A 98 -9.98 -3.62 17.31
CA GLY A 98 -9.35 -3.58 18.65
C GLY A 98 -7.95 -2.97 18.75
N GLY A 99 -7.76 -1.71 18.32
CA GLY A 99 -6.62 -0.91 18.79
C GLY A 99 -6.85 -0.42 20.22
N ASP A 100 -5.79 -0.06 20.95
CA ASP A 100 -5.94 0.62 22.24
C ASP A 100 -6.73 1.94 22.06
N CYS A 101 -7.48 2.32 23.09
CA CYS A 101 -8.23 3.56 23.12
C CYS A 101 -7.32 4.77 22.83
N GLY A 102 -7.79 5.67 21.97
CA GLY A 102 -7.08 6.90 21.61
C GLY A 102 -6.90 7.90 22.76
N ALA A 103 -7.58 7.70 23.89
CA ALA A 103 -7.38 8.51 25.09
C ALA A 103 -6.01 8.22 25.70
N PHE A 104 -5.28 9.27 26.05
CA PHE A 104 -3.93 9.14 26.59
C PHE A 104 -3.93 8.31 27.89
N GLY A 105 -3.08 7.29 27.95
CA GLY A 105 -2.94 6.43 29.12
C GLY A 105 -4.01 5.34 29.26
N CYS A 106 -5.04 5.33 28.39
CA CYS A 106 -6.04 4.26 28.37
C CYS A 106 -5.54 3.07 27.55
N ARG A 107 -5.65 1.86 28.11
CA ARG A 107 -5.27 0.60 27.45
C ARG A 107 -6.48 -0.27 27.08
N ASP A 108 -7.69 0.27 27.25
CA ASP A 108 -8.90 -0.46 26.88
C ASP A 108 -9.00 -0.54 25.37
N ALA A 109 -9.62 -1.61 24.88
CA ALA A 109 -9.90 -1.75 23.46
C ALA A 109 -10.84 -0.64 22.96
N ALA A 110 -10.45 0.00 21.86
CA ALA A 110 -11.30 0.90 21.11
C ALA A 110 -12.44 0.12 20.45
N VAL A 111 -13.66 0.59 20.67
CA VAL A 111 -14.90 -0.01 20.13
C VAL A 111 -15.73 1.00 19.33
N HIS A 112 -15.39 2.29 19.37
CA HIS A 112 -16.07 3.36 18.62
C HIS A 112 -15.07 4.39 18.07
N ASP A 113 -14.91 4.45 16.75
CA ASP A 113 -14.06 5.44 16.06
C ASP A 113 -12.71 5.74 16.76
N GLY A 114 -12.07 4.70 17.29
CA GLY A 114 -10.78 4.81 17.99
C GLY A 114 -10.84 5.10 19.51
N PHE A 115 -12.00 4.99 20.17
CA PHE A 115 -12.16 5.14 21.62
C PHE A 115 -12.89 3.96 22.26
N CYS A 116 -12.59 3.64 23.53
CA CYS A 116 -13.34 2.63 24.30
C CYS A 116 -14.72 3.16 24.70
N GLY A 117 -15.63 2.28 25.13
CA GLY A 117 -17.00 2.68 25.51
C GLY A 117 -17.05 3.75 26.60
N HIS A 118 -16.13 3.71 27.57
CA HIS A 118 -16.02 4.72 28.62
C HIS A 118 -15.68 6.10 28.04
N HIS A 119 -14.58 6.19 27.29
CA HIS A 119 -14.13 7.46 26.71
C HIS A 119 -15.06 7.99 25.63
N TRP A 120 -15.73 7.10 24.89
CA TRP A 120 -16.77 7.48 23.94
C TRP A 120 -17.93 8.20 24.62
N GLY A 121 -18.37 7.72 25.79
CA GLY A 121 -19.43 8.35 26.58
C GLY A 121 -19.05 9.71 27.19
N LEU A 122 -17.76 10.02 27.28
CA LEU A 122 -17.26 11.30 27.80
C LEU A 122 -17.18 12.40 26.72
N ILE A 123 -17.36 12.07 25.44
CA ILE A 123 -17.30 13.04 24.35
C ILE A 123 -18.57 13.89 24.35
N PRO A 124 -18.50 15.23 24.45
CA PRO A 124 -19.67 16.09 24.40
C PRO A 124 -20.45 15.93 23.08
N PRO A 125 -21.79 15.96 23.10
CA PRO A 125 -22.60 15.69 21.90
C PRO A 125 -22.28 16.57 20.68
N GLY A 126 -21.91 17.84 20.90
CA GLY A 126 -21.50 18.74 19.82
C GLY A 126 -20.20 18.31 19.14
N VAL A 127 -19.23 17.86 19.94
CA VAL A 127 -17.94 17.36 19.44
C VAL A 127 -18.10 16.00 18.76
N LEU A 128 -18.91 15.12 19.36
CA LEU A 128 -19.23 13.81 18.79
C LEU A 128 -19.86 13.94 17.40
N ARG A 129 -20.81 14.87 17.24
CA ARG A 129 -21.42 15.17 15.93
C ARG A 129 -20.37 15.58 14.90
N SER A 130 -19.48 16.51 15.26
CA SER A 130 -18.39 16.92 14.37
C SER A 130 -17.44 15.76 14.01
N LEU A 131 -17.12 14.88 14.96
CA LEU A 131 -16.28 13.70 14.70
C LEU A 131 -16.96 12.76 13.68
N GLN A 132 -18.25 12.47 13.87
CA GLN A 132 -19.04 11.62 12.99
C GLN A 132 -19.22 12.23 11.59
N GLU A 133 -19.46 13.54 11.50
CA GLU A 133 -19.56 14.25 10.22
C GLU A 133 -18.24 14.17 9.43
N ARG A 134 -17.09 14.37 10.09
CA ARG A 134 -15.78 14.26 9.44
C ARG A 134 -15.43 12.81 9.08
N ALA A 135 -15.80 11.85 9.93
CA ALA A 135 -15.61 10.43 9.63
C ALA A 135 -16.41 10.01 8.40
N ARG A 136 -17.67 10.48 8.31
CA ARG A 136 -18.52 10.28 7.12
C ARG A 136 -17.90 10.91 5.88
N TRP A 137 -17.48 12.18 5.95
CA TRP A 137 -16.84 12.85 4.83
C TRP A 137 -15.55 12.14 4.37
N LEU A 138 -14.72 11.66 5.31
CA LEU A 138 -13.54 10.87 4.98
C LEU A 138 -13.89 9.56 4.26
N HIS A 139 -14.98 8.90 4.66
CA HIS A 139 -15.45 7.67 4.03
C HIS A 139 -16.00 7.91 2.62
N GLU A 140 -16.77 8.98 2.43
CA GLU A 140 -17.37 9.36 1.15
C GLU A 140 -16.31 9.88 0.16
N GLU A 141 -15.36 10.69 0.64
CA GLU A 141 -14.34 11.36 -0.18
C GLU A 141 -12.94 11.20 0.45
N PRO A 142 -12.23 10.08 0.26
CA PRO A 142 -10.94 9.81 0.90
C PRO A 142 -9.80 10.61 0.26
N THR A 143 -9.70 11.89 0.63
CA THR A 143 -8.69 12.85 0.16
C THR A 143 -7.77 13.29 1.30
N ILE A 144 -6.68 14.00 0.96
CA ILE A 144 -5.79 14.61 1.96
C ILE A 144 -6.56 15.62 2.84
N ALA A 145 -7.47 16.39 2.23
CA ALA A 145 -8.24 17.41 2.92
C ALA A 145 -9.24 16.79 3.93
N SER A 146 -9.99 15.78 3.51
CA SER A 146 -10.96 15.11 4.38
C SER A 146 -10.29 14.38 5.55
N ARG A 147 -9.14 13.74 5.28
CA ARG A 147 -8.34 13.10 6.32
C ARG A 147 -7.77 14.11 7.32
N ARG A 148 -7.25 15.25 6.86
CA ARG A 148 -6.73 16.31 7.73
C ARG A 148 -7.82 16.87 8.63
N ALA A 149 -9.02 17.08 8.09
CA ALA A 149 -10.15 17.59 8.87
C ALA A 149 -10.66 16.58 9.91
N TYR A 150 -10.73 15.29 9.57
CA TYR A 150 -11.04 14.23 10.54
C TYR A 150 -9.99 14.17 11.65
N MET A 151 -8.70 14.13 11.29
CA MET A 151 -7.61 14.04 12.26
C MET A 151 -7.57 15.26 13.19
N GLN A 152 -7.93 16.45 12.72
CA GLN A 152 -8.02 17.65 13.55
C GLN A 152 -9.06 17.51 14.67
N VAL A 153 -10.25 17.00 14.35
CA VAL A 153 -11.31 16.76 15.36
C VAL A 153 -10.93 15.59 16.26
N TYR A 154 -10.36 14.52 15.71
CA TYR A 154 -9.90 13.37 16.49
C TYR A 154 -8.83 13.75 17.53
N GLN A 155 -7.84 14.56 17.15
CA GLN A 155 -6.81 15.05 18.07
C GLN A 155 -7.40 15.95 19.16
N MET A 156 -8.32 16.84 18.81
CA MET A 156 -9.04 17.67 19.78
C MET A 156 -9.78 16.82 20.82
N VAL A 157 -10.48 15.76 20.39
CA VAL A 157 -11.16 14.81 21.29
C VAL A 157 -10.14 14.10 22.20
N ARG A 158 -9.04 13.62 21.64
CA ARG A 158 -7.97 12.96 22.39
C ARG A 158 -7.36 13.86 23.47
N ASP A 159 -7.07 15.11 23.14
CA ASP A 159 -6.49 16.08 24.08
C ASP A 159 -7.49 16.47 25.18
N MET A 160 -8.76 16.61 24.83
CA MET A 160 -9.84 16.85 25.79
C MET A 160 -9.94 15.70 26.81
N LEU A 161 -9.96 14.44 26.34
CA LEU A 161 -10.06 13.26 27.20
C LEU A 161 -8.79 13.00 28.04
N HIS A 162 -7.64 13.52 27.64
CA HIS A 162 -6.42 13.50 28.45
C HIS A 162 -6.55 14.40 29.70
N SER A 163 -7.28 15.51 29.62
CA SER A 163 -7.46 16.44 30.75
C SER A 163 -8.39 15.90 31.84
N THR A 164 -9.29 14.97 31.50
CA THR A 164 -10.26 14.35 32.41
C THR A 164 -9.68 13.18 33.21
N TRP A 165 -8.52 12.64 32.83
CA TRP A 165 -7.90 11.45 33.45
C TRP A 165 -7.11 11.76 34.74
N ARG A 166 -6.91 13.04 35.11
CA ARG A 166 -6.20 13.45 36.34
C ARG A 166 -7.11 13.71 37.55
N ARG A 167 -8.30 13.11 37.62
CA ARG A 167 -9.17 13.18 38.81
C ARG A 167 -9.62 11.80 39.25
#